data_AF-A0A1G8EL93-F1
#
_entry.id   AF-A0A1G8EL93-F1
#
_cell.length_a   1.000
_cell.length_b   1.000
_cell.length_c   1.000
_cell.angle_alpha   90.00
_cell.angle_beta   90.00
_cell.angle_gamma   90.00
#
_symmetry.space_group_name_H-M   'P 1'
#
loop_
_entity.id
_entity.type
_entity.pdbx_description
1 polymer ?
#
loop_
_entity_poly.entity_id
_entity_poly.type
_entity_poly.pdbx_seq_one_letter_code
_entity_poly.pdbx_strand_id
1 'polypeptide(L)' 'MQQITIFEIEEQPFVPDPNKTYSPGELSAMGIEWTMEDARRWENEVWKVYHREWKKRNFINWFKAIDIYKSERDGK' A
#
# COMPACT_ATOMS: atom_id res chain seq x y z
N MET A 1 -6.45 0.52 45.26
CA MET A 1 -7.18 0.26 44.01
C MET A 1 -6.75 1.33 43.03
N GLN A 2 -5.95 0.99 42.02
CA GLN A 2 -5.60 1.90 40.93
C GLN A 2 -6.46 1.48 39.73
N GLN A 3 -7.46 2.29 39.42
CA GLN A 3 -8.25 2.16 38.21
C GLN A 3 -7.50 2.96 37.14
N ILE A 4 -6.79 2.26 36.26
CA ILE A 4 -6.15 2.87 35.10
C ILE A 4 -7.26 3.09 34.08
N THR A 5 -7.63 4.35 33.87
CA THR A 5 -8.66 4.77 32.91
C THR A 5 -8.12 4.58 31.49
N ILE A 6 -8.76 3.72 30.70
CA ILE A 6 -8.39 3.41 29.31
C ILE A 6 -9.12 4.40 28.39
N PHE A 7 -8.70 5.65 28.35
CA PHE A 7 -9.14 6.71 27.43
C PHE A 7 -8.04 7.78 27.52
N GLU A 8 -7.36 8.26 26.48
CA GLU A 8 -7.62 8.38 25.05
C GLU A 8 -6.34 8.00 24.30
N ILE A 9 -6.41 7.07 23.35
CA ILE A 9 -5.43 7.07 22.27
C ILE A 9 -5.94 8.18 21.35
N GLU A 10 -5.36 9.37 21.44
CA GLU A 10 -5.59 10.41 20.43
C GLU A 10 -5.34 9.78 19.06
N GLU A 11 -6.40 9.58 18.30
CA GLU A 11 -6.36 9.13 16.92
C GLU A 11 -5.71 10.27 16.13
N GLN A 12 -4.38 10.33 16.14
CA GLN A 12 -3.66 11.29 15.32
C GLN A 12 -4.11 11.04 13.88
N PRO A 13 -4.62 12.07 13.16
CA PRO A 13 -5.00 11.88 11.78
C PRO A 13 -3.75 11.44 11.02
N PHE A 14 -3.72 10.18 10.60
CA PHE A 14 -2.64 9.67 9.80
C PHE A 14 -2.61 10.49 8.51
N VAL A 15 -1.57 11.31 8.35
CA VAL A 15 -1.32 11.99 7.10
C VAL A 15 -0.59 10.98 6.21
N PRO A 16 -1.24 10.39 5.19
CA PRO A 16 -0.56 9.49 4.28
C PRO A 16 0.63 10.22 3.67
N ASP A 17 1.83 9.67 3.84
CA ASP A 17 3.01 10.19 3.16
C ASP A 17 2.70 10.27 1.65
N PRO A 18 2.74 11.47 1.05
CA PRO A 18 2.30 11.68 -0.33
C PRO A 18 3.21 10.99 -1.35
N ASN A 19 4.42 10.58 -0.95
CA ASN A 19 5.37 9.85 -1.79
C ASN A 19 5.23 8.33 -1.64
N LYS A 20 4.45 7.86 -0.66
CA LYS A 20 4.19 6.43 -0.45
C LYS A 20 2.89 6.02 -1.11
N THR A 21 2.96 5.00 -1.94
CA THR A 21 1.78 4.33 -2.51
C THR A 21 1.36 3.21 -1.56
N TYR A 22 0.18 3.36 -0.96
CA TYR A 22 -0.40 2.40 -0.03
C TYR A 22 -1.24 1.37 -0.75
N SER A 23 -1.28 0.15 -0.23
CA SER A 23 -2.18 -0.90 -0.70
C SER A 23 -3.56 -0.75 -0.08
N PRO A 24 -4.60 -1.37 -0.69
CA PRO A 24 -5.95 -1.35 -0.12
C PRO A 24 -5.99 -1.89 1.31
N GLY A 25 -5.19 -2.92 1.59
CA GLY A 25 -5.08 -3.50 2.92
C GLY A 25 -4.42 -2.57 3.94
N GLU A 26 -3.43 -1.78 3.54
CA GLU A 26 -2.78 -0.82 4.44
C GLU A 26 -3.69 0.36 4.76
N LEU A 27 -4.35 0.95 3.75
CA LEU A 27 -5.29 2.04 4.01
C LEU A 27 -6.45 1.55 4.88
N SER A 28 -6.97 0.34 4.62
CA SER A 28 -7.99 -0.28 5.47
C SER A 28 -7.52 -0.52 6.91
N ALA A 29 -6.26 -0.95 7.12
CA ALA A 29 -5.71 -1.15 8.47
C ALA A 29 -5.51 0.18 9.22
N MET A 30 -5.37 1.28 8.49
CA MET A 30 -5.27 2.65 9.02
C MET A 30 -6.63 3.32 9.19
N GLY A 31 -7.74 2.65 8.86
CA GLY A 31 -9.09 3.25 8.88
C GLY A 31 -9.33 4.28 7.77
N ILE A 32 -8.48 4.30 6.73
CA ILE A 32 -8.55 5.25 5.63
C ILE A 32 -9.29 4.61 4.46
N GLU A 33 -10.25 5.36 3.91
CA GLU A 33 -10.99 4.93 2.73
C GLU A 33 -10.09 4.88 1.50
N TRP A 34 -10.18 3.77 0.76
CA TRP A 34 -9.46 3.59 -0.49
C TRP A 34 -10.07 4.47 -1.58
N THR A 35 -9.33 5.48 -2.05
CA THR A 35 -9.84 6.40 -3.07
C THR A 35 -9.51 5.95 -4.50
N MET A 36 -10.18 6.57 -5.48
CA MET A 36 -9.82 6.36 -6.90
C MET A 36 -8.41 6.86 -7.23
N GLU A 37 -7.90 7.86 -6.51
CA GLU A 37 -6.54 8.35 -6.72
C GLU A 37 -5.50 7.33 -6.22
N ASP A 38 -5.75 6.72 -5.06
CA ASP A 38 -4.94 5.61 -4.55
C ASP A 38 -4.92 4.43 -5.53
N ALA A 39 -6.09 4.09 -6.09
CA ALA A 39 -6.20 3.07 -7.13
C ALA A 39 -5.31 3.36 -8.34
N ARG A 40 -5.31 4.61 -8.83
CA ARG A 40 -4.46 5.03 -9.98
C ARG A 40 -2.98 5.02 -9.64
N ARG A 41 -2.59 5.50 -8.45
CA ARG A 41 -1.20 5.48 -8.00
C ARG A 41 -0.69 4.04 -7.88
N TRP A 42 -1.48 3.18 -7.24
CA TRP A 42 -1.18 1.75 -7.10
C TRP A 42 -1.05 1.06 -8.46
N GLU A 43 -2.02 1.25 -9.34
CA GLU A 43 -2.02 0.68 -10.68
C GLU A 43 -0.77 1.12 -11.48
N ASN A 44 -0.40 2.40 -11.42
CA ASN A 44 0.79 2.91 -12.10
C ASN A 44 2.09 2.24 -11.60
N GLU A 45 2.23 2.02 -10.30
CA GLU A 45 3.40 1.34 -9.73
C GLU A 45 3.46 -0.13 -10.15
N VAL A 46 2.33 -0.83 -10.11
CA VAL A 46 2.23 -2.23 -10.57
C VAL A 46 2.51 -2.34 -12.08
N TRP A 47 2.03 -1.38 -12.88
CA TRP A 47 2.33 -1.32 -14.32
C TRP A 47 3.82 -1.14 -14.61
N LYS A 48 4.54 -0.34 -13.81
CA LYS A 48 6.00 -0.21 -13.94
C LYS A 48 6.69 -1.56 -13.74
N VAL A 49 6.25 -2.34 -12.75
CA VAL A 49 6.77 -3.70 -12.49
C VAL A 49 6.43 -4.63 -13.65
N TYR A 50 5.19 -4.62 -14.12
CA TYR A 50 4.74 -5.44 -15.25
C TYR A 50 5.56 -5.15 -16.52
N HIS A 51 5.71 -3.87 -16.89
CA HIS A 51 6.52 -3.47 -18.05
C HIS A 51 8.00 -3.82 -17.89
N ARG A 52 8.55 -3.69 -16.68
CA ARG A 52 9.95 -4.05 -16.41
C ARG A 52 10.18 -5.54 -16.63
N GLU A 53 9.29 -6.40 -16.14
CA GLU A 53 9.40 -7.85 -16.34
C GLU A 53 9.16 -8.25 -17.79
N TRP A 54 8.21 -7.60 -18.47
CA TRP A 54 7.99 -7.81 -19.90
C TRP A 54 9.23 -7.46 -20.74
N LYS A 55 9.93 -6.36 -20.42
CA LYS A 55 11.21 -6.00 -21.07
C LYS A 55 12.31 -7.05 -20.87
N LYS A 56 12.29 -7.79 -19.76
CA LYS A 56 13.20 -8.93 -19.49
C LYS A 56 12.78 -10.21 -20.20
N ARG A 57 11.72 -10.17 -21.03
CA ARG A 57 11.06 -11.35 -21.64
C ARG A 57 10.42 -12.30 -20.62
N ASN A 58 10.17 -11.81 -19.40
CA ASN A 58 9.37 -12.52 -18.41
C ASN A 58 7.90 -12.19 -18.63
N PHE A 59 7.14 -13.16 -19.12
CA PHE A 59 5.69 -13.03 -19.27
C PHE A 59 5.02 -13.35 -17.93
N ILE A 60 4.86 -12.32 -17.10
CA ILE A 60 4.11 -12.42 -15.84
C ILE A 60 2.67 -11.98 -16.04
N ASN A 61 1.76 -12.48 -15.20
CA ASN A 61 0.38 -11.96 -15.15
C ASN A 61 0.28 -10.76 -14.20
N TRP A 62 -0.88 -10.10 -14.20
CA TRP A 62 -1.14 -8.93 -13.36
C TRP A 62 -0.96 -9.22 -11.86
N PHE A 63 -1.46 -10.36 -11.37
CA PHE A 63 -1.32 -10.75 -9.96
C PHE A 63 0.14 -10.95 -9.56
N LYS A 64 0.96 -11.50 -10.46
CA LYS A 64 2.39 -11.67 -10.21
C LYS A 64 3.14 -10.34 -10.21
N ALA A 65 2.70 -9.36 -11.00
CA ALA A 65 3.24 -8.00 -10.93
C ALA A 65 2.94 -7.33 -9.58
N ILE A 66 1.72 -7.52 -9.04
CA ILE A 66 1.34 -7.05 -7.70
C ILE A 66 2.21 -7.72 -6.63
N ASP A 67 2.40 -9.04 -6.71
CA ASP A 67 3.21 -9.83 -5.77
C ASP A 67 4.68 -9.36 -5.74
N ILE A 68 5.27 -9.12 -6.91
CA ILE A 68 6.62 -8.57 -7.04
C ILE A 68 6.67 -7.17 -6.44
N TYR A 69 5.73 -6.29 -6.77
CA TYR A 69 5.69 -4.93 -6.25
C TYR A 69 5.62 -4.89 -4.71
N LYS A 70 4.73 -5.69 -4.10
CA LYS A 70 4.64 -5.83 -2.64
C LYS A 70 5.96 -6.33 -2.05
N SER A 71 6.50 -7.41 -2.59
CA SER A 71 7.77 -7.99 -2.11
C SER A 71 8.95 -7.00 -2.19
N GLU A 72 9.04 -6.20 -3.26
CA GLU A 72 10.07 -5.18 -3.41
C GLU A 72 9.92 -4.00 -2.44
N ARG A 73 8.69 -3.74 -1.99
CA ARG A 73 8.36 -2.66 -1.05
C ARG A 73 8.55 -3.09 0.41
N ASP A 74 8.20 -4.32 0.75
CA ASP A 74 8.36 -4.91 2.09
C ASP A 74 9.80 -5.38 2.37
N GLY A 75 10.61 -5.61 1.33
CA GLY A 75 12.02 -6.01 1.45
C GLY A 75 13.03 -4.85 1.57
N LYS A 76 12.57 -3.59 1.66
CA LYS A 76 13.37 -2.38 1.84
C LYS A 76 13.13 -1.76 3.21
#